data_AF-A0A9D2MHS6-F1
#
_entry.id   AF-A0A9D2MHS6-F1
#
_cell.length_a   1.000
_cell.length_b   1.000
_cell.length_c   1.000
_cell.angle_alpha   90.00
_cell.angle_beta   90.00
_cell.angle_gamma   90.00
#
_symmetry.space_group_name_H-M   'P 1'
#
loop_
_entity.id
_entity.type
_entity.pdbx_description
1 polymer ?
#
loop_
_entity_poly.entity_id
_entity_poly.type
_entity_poly.pdbx_seq_one_letter_code
_entity_poly.pdbx_strand_id
1 'polypeptide(L)'
;MSVNYIDIILIVIFAACILDGYARGFLLSLISFAKYIIGFPLAFYVADTYSLPFYNQFVSGAALEKISQGLSDSANIDSFVSAVRDAVGELPFGLSGSVDLSFLNGISNESAANAVLQNIVEPVALVLIKIILFVITIALFYVLVWLVSKVIRGIMKKDHAPLKRTNKFLGAVFGVLKGMATLAVFSAALVFLRDFLFTSSQQFVSQVDTSAVVEFINKINPLLYLV
;
A
#
# COMPACT_ATOMS: atom_id res chain seq x y z
N MET A 1 -25.31 16.24 15.24
CA MET A 1 -24.45 15.29 14.50
C MET A 1 -23.68 16.08 13.47
N SER A 2 -22.38 16.31 13.71
CA SER A 2 -21.48 16.81 12.66
C SER A 2 -21.39 15.74 11.58
N VAL A 3 -21.68 16.11 10.35
CA VAL A 3 -21.60 15.21 9.21
C VAL A 3 -20.13 14.86 8.99
N ASN A 4 -19.80 13.57 9.00
CA ASN A 4 -18.45 13.09 8.71
C ASN A 4 -18.25 12.99 7.20
N TYR A 5 -17.30 13.76 6.66
CA TYR A 5 -17.07 13.82 5.22
C TYR A 5 -16.45 12.54 4.68
N ILE A 6 -15.69 11.81 5.50
CA ILE A 6 -15.10 10.52 5.14
C ILE A 6 -16.20 9.49 4.93
N ASP A 7 -17.18 9.44 5.84
CA ASP A 7 -18.33 8.52 5.71
C ASP A 7 -19.11 8.76 4.42
N ILE A 8 -19.36 10.02 4.06
CA ILE A 8 -20.06 10.37 2.80
C ILE A 8 -19.27 9.85 1.60
N ILE A 9 -17.97 10.12 1.54
CA ILE A 9 -17.12 9.71 0.42
C ILE A 9 -17.11 8.18 0.30
N LEU A 10 -16.96 7.46 1.42
CA LEU A 10 -16.97 6.01 1.44
C LEU A 10 -18.31 5.43 0.97
N ILE A 11 -19.44 5.98 1.43
CA ILE A 11 -20.78 5.55 0.99
C ILE A 11 -20.96 5.78 -0.52
N VAL A 12 -20.48 6.91 -1.05
CA VAL A 12 -20.54 7.20 -2.50
C VAL A 12 -19.70 6.20 -3.30
N ILE A 13 -18.48 5.87 -2.84
CA ILE A 13 -17.62 4.86 -3.47
C ILE A 13 -18.30 3.48 -3.45
N PHE A 14 -18.92 3.12 -2.34
CA PHE A 14 -19.65 1.86 -2.19
C PHE A 14 -20.84 1.77 -3.15
N ALA A 15 -21.68 2.81 -3.20
CA ALA A 15 -22.79 2.89 -4.14
C ALA A 15 -22.32 2.82 -5.60
N ALA A 16 -21.23 3.52 -5.93
CA ALA A 16 -20.62 3.46 -7.25
C ALA A 16 -20.18 2.03 -7.62
N CYS A 17 -19.62 1.26 -6.67
CA CYS A 17 -19.25 -0.14 -6.90
C CYS A 17 -20.44 -1.04 -7.20
N ILE A 18 -21.58 -0.82 -6.52
CA ILE A 18 -22.82 -1.57 -6.76
C ILE A 18 -23.40 -1.23 -8.14
N LEU A 19 -23.48 0.05 -8.48
CA LEU A 19 -23.96 0.52 -9.77
C LEU A 19 -23.07 0.03 -10.92
N ASP A 20 -21.76 0.03 -10.70
CA ASP A 20 -20.76 -0.49 -11.64
C ASP A 20 -20.94 -2.01 -11.86
N GLY A 21 -21.14 -2.78 -10.80
CA GLY A 21 -21.45 -4.21 -10.88
C GLY A 21 -22.76 -4.49 -11.62
N TYR A 22 -23.81 -3.73 -11.31
CA TYR A 22 -25.11 -3.83 -11.98
C TYR A 22 -25.03 -3.49 -13.48
N ALA A 23 -24.28 -2.44 -13.84
CA ALA A 23 -24.14 -1.99 -15.22
C ALA A 23 -23.26 -2.93 -16.07
N ARG A 24 -22.21 -3.51 -15.47
CA ARG A 24 -21.27 -4.41 -16.17
C ARG A 24 -21.78 -5.86 -16.29
N GLY A 25 -22.70 -6.28 -15.43
CA GLY A 25 -23.20 -7.65 -15.36
C GLY A 25 -22.26 -8.60 -14.60
N PHE A 26 -22.73 -9.83 -14.36
CA PHE A 26 -22.09 -10.85 -13.53
C PHE A 26 -20.67 -11.19 -13.97
N LEU A 27 -20.48 -11.57 -15.24
CA LEU A 27 -19.20 -12.09 -15.73
C LEU A 27 -18.05 -11.09 -15.54
N LEU A 28 -18.31 -9.81 -15.82
CA LEU A 28 -17.32 -8.76 -15.65
C LEU A 28 -17.09 -8.36 -14.19
N SER A 29 -18.14 -8.46 -13.37
CA SER A 29 -18.01 -8.23 -11.93
C SER A 29 -17.20 -9.35 -11.27
N LEU A 30 -17.36 -10.60 -11.72
CA LEU A 30 -16.59 -11.75 -11.26
C LEU A 30 -15.09 -11.61 -11.59
N ILE A 31 -14.75 -11.21 -12.82
CA ILE A 31 -13.36 -10.94 -13.22
C ILE A 31 -12.76 -9.80 -12.41
N SER A 32 -13.56 -8.74 -12.17
CA SER A 32 -13.13 -7.60 -11.34
C SER A 32 -12.93 -8.01 -9.89
N PHE A 33 -13.64 -9.02 -9.40
CA PHE A 33 -13.48 -9.56 -8.04
C PHE A 33 -12.26 -10.49 -7.95
N ALA A 34 -12.04 -11.33 -8.96
CA ALA A 34 -10.85 -12.16 -9.09
C ALA A 34 -9.56 -11.33 -9.03
N LYS A 35 -9.58 -10.08 -9.51
CA LYS A 35 -8.41 -9.18 -9.40
C LYS A 35 -7.96 -8.95 -7.96
N TYR A 36 -8.89 -8.90 -7.01
CA TYR A 36 -8.58 -8.66 -5.59
C TYR A 36 -8.08 -9.94 -4.94
N ILE A 37 -8.71 -11.08 -5.24
CA ILE A 37 -8.32 -12.38 -4.67
C ILE A 37 -6.94 -12.81 -5.16
N ILE A 38 -6.63 -12.59 -6.44
CA ILE A 38 -5.38 -13.07 -7.05
C ILE A 38 -4.32 -11.99 -7.01
N GLY A 39 -4.68 -10.74 -7.31
CA GLY A 39 -3.72 -9.66 -7.48
C GLY A 39 -3.01 -9.26 -6.19
N PHE A 40 -3.71 -9.26 -5.05
CA PHE A 40 -3.10 -8.92 -3.76
C PHE A 40 -2.07 -9.98 -3.32
N PRO A 41 -2.41 -11.27 -3.23
CA PRO A 41 -1.43 -12.31 -2.87
C PRO A 41 -0.27 -12.40 -3.85
N LEU A 42 -0.54 -12.26 -5.16
CA LEU A 42 0.51 -12.23 -6.17
C LEU A 42 1.47 -11.05 -5.96
N ALA A 43 0.95 -9.87 -5.67
CA ALA A 43 1.78 -8.69 -5.41
C ALA A 43 2.60 -8.85 -4.13
N PHE A 44 2.03 -9.43 -3.07
CA PHE A 44 2.80 -9.77 -1.86
C PHE A 44 3.92 -10.76 -2.16
N TYR A 45 3.61 -11.83 -2.90
CA TYR A 45 4.60 -12.85 -3.28
C TYR A 45 5.74 -12.25 -4.11
N VAL A 46 5.43 -11.40 -5.08
CA VAL A 46 6.44 -10.74 -5.92
C VAL A 46 7.26 -9.73 -5.10
N ALA A 47 6.61 -8.90 -4.27
CA ALA A 47 7.32 -7.94 -3.43
C ALA A 47 8.29 -8.64 -2.48
N ASP A 48 7.87 -9.73 -1.84
CA ASP A 48 8.73 -10.45 -0.89
C ASP A 48 9.88 -11.17 -1.60
N THR A 49 9.59 -11.89 -2.69
CA THR A 49 10.58 -12.69 -3.42
C THR A 49 11.64 -11.84 -4.14
N TYR A 50 11.24 -10.71 -4.72
CA TYR A 50 12.12 -9.92 -5.59
C TYR A 50 12.72 -8.68 -4.93
N SER A 51 12.27 -8.29 -3.72
CA SER A 51 12.82 -7.10 -3.04
C SER A 51 14.32 -7.19 -2.75
N LEU A 52 14.79 -8.31 -2.21
CA LEU A 52 16.20 -8.50 -1.86
C LEU A 52 17.11 -8.57 -3.10
N PRO A 53 16.81 -9.39 -4.14
CA PRO A 53 17.58 -9.35 -5.38
C PRO A 53 17.62 -7.97 -6.03
N PHE A 54 16.50 -7.25 -6.03
CA PHE A 54 16.41 -5.91 -6.60
C PHE A 54 17.29 -4.91 -5.83
N TYR A 55 17.25 -4.95 -4.50
CA TYR A 55 18.11 -4.13 -3.66
C TYR A 55 19.59 -4.39 -3.95
N ASN A 56 19.98 -5.66 -3.92
CA ASN A 56 21.38 -6.07 -4.10
C ASN A 56 21.95 -5.69 -5.46
N GLN A 57 21.11 -5.67 -6.51
CA GLN A 57 21.56 -5.39 -7.87
C GLN A 57 21.55 -3.89 -8.22
N PHE A 58 20.60 -3.12 -7.69
CA PHE A 58 20.36 -1.75 -8.17
C PHE A 58 20.55 -0.65 -7.11
N VAL A 59 20.46 -0.98 -5.82
CA VAL A 59 20.40 0.04 -4.75
C VAL A 59 21.57 -0.06 -3.78
N SER A 60 22.02 -1.28 -3.44
CA SER A 60 23.09 -1.53 -2.45
C SER A 60 24.39 -0.76 -2.76
N GLY A 61 24.85 -0.79 -4.01
CA GLY A 61 26.08 -0.11 -4.43
C GLY A 61 25.98 1.40 -4.34
N ALA A 62 24.88 1.98 -4.80
CA ALA A 62 24.63 3.42 -4.72
C ALA A 62 24.48 3.90 -3.27
N ALA A 63 23.83 3.09 -2.42
CA ALA A 63 23.71 3.37 -0.99
C ALA A 63 25.08 3.37 -0.30
N LEU A 64 25.91 2.36 -0.58
CA LEU A 64 27.26 2.25 -0.03
C LEU A 64 28.14 3.44 -0.41
N GLU A 65 28.11 3.84 -1.68
CA GLU A 65 28.86 4.99 -2.17
C GLU A 65 28.45 6.29 -1.47
N LYS A 66 27.14 6.54 -1.32
CA LYS A 66 26.62 7.76 -0.67
C LYS A 66 26.94 7.83 0.82
N ILE A 67 26.88 6.71 1.53
CA ILE A 67 27.27 6.66 2.95
C ILE A 67 28.78 6.85 3.09
N SER A 68 29.58 6.26 2.20
CA SER A 68 31.04 6.39 2.24
C SER A 68 31.52 7.81 1.92
N GLN A 69 30.84 8.50 0.99
CA GLN A 69 31.04 9.93 0.73
C GLN A 69 30.67 10.77 1.95
N GLY A 70 29.48 10.57 2.52
CA GLY A 70 29.05 11.31 3.72
C GLY A 70 29.97 11.12 4.93
N LEU A 71 30.53 9.92 5.10
CA LEU A 71 31.51 9.64 6.15
C LEU A 71 32.85 10.36 5.90
N SER A 72 33.26 10.47 4.63
CA SER A 72 34.49 11.17 4.25
C SER A 72 34.37 12.70 4.40
N ASP A 73 33.17 13.24 4.20
CA ASP A 73 32.88 14.68 4.37
C ASP A 73 32.64 15.06 5.85
N SER A 74 32.40 14.07 6.71
CA SER A 74 32.18 14.28 8.15
C SER A 74 33.50 14.44 8.89
N ALA A 75 33.74 15.63 9.47
CA ALA A 75 34.98 15.94 10.18
C ALA A 75 35.23 15.11 11.46
N ASN A 76 34.18 14.50 12.05
CA ASN A 76 34.27 13.64 13.23
C ASN A 76 33.08 12.64 13.30
N ILE A 77 33.28 11.47 13.92
CA ILE A 77 32.28 10.40 14.02
C ILE A 77 31.01 10.84 14.77
N ASP A 78 31.14 11.73 15.75
CA ASP A 78 30.00 12.25 16.53
C ASP A 78 29.04 13.07 15.66
N SER A 79 29.58 13.83 14.70
CA SER A 79 28.79 14.60 13.73
C SER A 79 28.06 13.67 12.75
N PHE A 80 28.71 12.59 12.32
CA PHE A 80 28.11 11.56 11.49
C PHE A 80 26.97 10.83 12.23
N VAL A 81 27.21 10.39 13.47
CA VAL A 81 26.19 9.73 14.30
C VAL A 81 24.97 10.63 14.52
N SER A 82 25.19 11.94 14.75
CA SER A 82 24.11 12.91 14.89
C SER A 82 23.32 13.07 13.59
N ALA A 83 24.01 13.23 12.46
CA ALA A 83 23.36 13.33 11.15
C ALA A 83 22.56 12.07 10.78
N VAL A 84 23.06 10.88 11.13
CA VAL A 84 22.33 9.62 10.93
C VAL A 84 21.08 9.57 11.80
N ARG A 85 21.15 10.00 13.06
CA ARG A 85 19.98 10.05 13.95
C ARG A 85 18.93 11.03 13.44
N ASP A 86 19.36 12.20 12.98
CA ASP A 86 18.46 13.21 12.41
C ASP A 86 17.81 12.69 11.12
N ALA A 87 18.59 12.10 10.21
CA ALA A 87 18.07 11.51 8.98
C ALA A 87 17.07 10.36 9.25
N VAL A 88 17.31 9.54 10.28
CA VAL A 88 16.36 8.49 10.70
C VAL A 88 15.11 9.11 11.30
N GLY A 89 15.23 10.19 12.08
CA GLY A 89 14.10 10.94 12.63
C GLY A 89 13.21 11.57 11.54
N GLU A 90 13.81 11.94 10.40
CA GLU A 90 13.11 12.49 9.24
C GLU A 90 12.48 11.43 8.31
N LEU A 91 12.72 10.13 8.54
CA LEU A 91 12.18 9.09 7.67
C LEU A 91 10.63 9.14 7.64
N PRO A 92 10.03 9.30 6.45
CA PRO A 92 8.58 9.28 6.31
C PRO A 92 8.03 7.87 6.55
N PHE A 93 6.70 7.78 6.69
CA PHE A 93 5.99 6.51 6.88
C PHE A 93 6.36 5.80 8.19
N GLY A 94 6.76 6.55 9.23
CA GLY A 94 7.07 6.06 10.59
C GLY A 94 8.07 4.92 10.67
N LEU A 95 8.89 4.79 9.62
CA LEU A 95 10.00 3.84 9.58
C LEU A 95 11.07 4.20 10.62
N SER A 96 11.10 5.45 11.07
CA SER A 96 11.96 5.93 12.15
C SER A 96 11.85 5.09 13.43
N GLY A 97 10.64 4.64 13.80
CA GLY A 97 10.40 3.79 14.97
C GLY A 97 10.77 2.32 14.79
N SER A 98 11.01 1.89 13.55
CA SER A 98 11.40 0.51 13.22
C SER A 98 12.92 0.31 13.10
N VAL A 99 13.69 1.40 13.15
CA VAL A 99 15.14 1.38 13.08
C VAL A 99 15.73 1.40 14.49
N ASP A 100 16.52 0.38 14.83
CA ASP A 100 17.29 0.37 16.07
C ASP A 100 18.54 1.22 15.91
N LEU A 101 18.68 2.28 16.72
CA LEU A 101 19.84 3.18 16.71
C LEU A 101 20.85 2.84 17.80
N SER A 102 20.60 1.81 18.59
CA SER A 102 21.46 1.40 19.72
C SER A 102 22.87 1.04 19.27
N PHE A 103 23.01 0.51 18.05
CA PHE A 103 24.30 0.16 17.46
C PHE A 103 25.22 1.39 17.23
N LEU A 104 24.67 2.60 17.12
CA LEU A 104 25.45 3.84 16.92
C LEU A 104 26.25 4.28 18.16
N ASN A 105 25.95 3.76 19.36
CA ASN A 105 26.58 4.19 20.61
C ASN A 105 28.02 3.66 20.82
N GLY A 106 28.56 2.82 19.92
CA GLY A 106 29.86 2.15 20.11
C GLY A 106 30.69 1.93 18.85
N ILE A 107 30.46 2.72 17.80
CA ILE A 107 31.07 2.53 16.48
C ILE A 107 32.44 3.21 16.36
N SER A 108 33.41 2.53 15.72
CA SER A 108 34.70 3.09 15.27
C SER A 108 34.75 3.31 13.75
N ASN A 109 35.66 4.19 13.29
CA ASN A 109 35.73 4.73 11.91
C ASN A 109 35.63 3.70 10.76
N GLU A 110 36.22 2.51 10.89
CA GLU A 110 36.35 1.56 9.78
C GLU A 110 35.10 0.67 9.56
N SER A 111 34.26 0.50 10.59
CA SER A 111 33.01 -0.28 10.51
C SER A 111 31.75 0.59 10.45
N ALA A 112 31.87 1.91 10.57
CA ALA A 112 30.72 2.80 10.67
C ALA A 112 29.81 2.79 9.45
N ALA A 113 30.40 2.86 8.25
CA ALA A 113 29.65 2.86 7.00
C ALA A 113 28.89 1.53 6.82
N ASN A 114 29.56 0.39 7.03
CA ASN A 114 28.94 -0.93 6.92
C ASN A 114 27.87 -1.17 7.99
N ALA A 115 28.08 -0.69 9.22
CA ALA A 115 27.10 -0.81 10.29
C ALA A 115 25.84 0.00 10.01
N VAL A 116 25.97 1.25 9.54
CA VAL A 116 24.82 2.07 9.13
C VAL A 116 24.10 1.47 7.92
N LEU A 117 24.86 0.92 6.97
CA LEU A 117 24.28 0.29 5.78
C LEU A 117 23.43 -0.93 6.14
N GLN A 118 23.95 -1.85 6.95
CA GLN A 118 23.25 -3.09 7.30
C GLN A 118 22.11 -2.88 8.30
N ASN A 119 22.27 -1.96 9.27
CA ASN A 119 21.29 -1.82 10.36
C ASN A 119 20.22 -0.74 10.10
N ILE A 120 20.45 0.17 9.15
CA ILE A 120 19.50 1.26 8.84
C ILE A 120 19.12 1.25 7.38
N VAL A 121 20.10 1.40 6.49
CA VAL A 121 19.81 1.72 5.09
C VAL A 121 19.21 0.52 4.36
N GLU A 122 19.74 -0.68 4.57
CA GLU A 122 19.22 -1.91 4.01
C GLU A 122 17.77 -2.20 4.44
N PRO A 123 17.42 -2.25 5.75
CA PRO A 123 16.04 -2.51 6.15
C PRO A 123 15.06 -1.43 5.65
N VAL A 124 15.45 -0.16 5.70
CA VAL A 124 14.60 0.95 5.20
C VAL A 124 14.43 0.85 3.68
N ALA A 125 15.51 0.65 2.93
CA ALA A 125 15.47 0.51 1.48
C ALA A 125 14.66 -0.73 1.06
N LEU A 126 14.79 -1.86 1.75
CA LEU A 126 14.01 -3.06 1.48
C LEU A 126 12.51 -2.83 1.68
N VAL A 127 12.09 -2.12 2.73
CA VAL A 127 10.67 -1.76 2.93
C VAL A 127 10.17 -0.89 1.78
N LEU A 128 10.92 0.14 1.40
CA LEU A 128 10.55 1.02 0.29
C LEU A 128 10.48 0.26 -1.05
N ILE A 129 11.45 -0.60 -1.34
CA ILE A 129 11.47 -1.44 -2.54
C ILE A 129 10.28 -2.41 -2.54
N LYS A 130 9.97 -3.05 -1.40
CA LYS A 130 8.79 -3.91 -1.26
C LYS A 130 7.50 -3.14 -1.59
N ILE A 131 7.33 -1.94 -1.05
CA ILE A 131 6.16 -1.08 -1.33
C ILE A 131 6.09 -0.75 -2.83
N ILE A 132 7.20 -0.33 -3.43
CA ILE A 132 7.26 0.02 -4.86
C ILE A 132 6.95 -1.18 -5.75
N LEU A 133 7.58 -2.35 -5.49
CA LEU A 133 7.34 -3.58 -6.25
C LEU A 133 5.90 -4.06 -6.10
N PHE A 134 5.33 -3.94 -4.90
CA PHE A 134 3.94 -4.28 -4.64
C PHE A 134 3.00 -3.41 -5.49
N VAL A 135 3.17 -2.08 -5.46
CA VAL A 135 2.35 -1.13 -6.22
C VAL A 135 2.48 -1.36 -7.73
N ILE A 136 3.70 -1.55 -8.23
CA ILE A 136 3.94 -1.82 -9.66
C ILE A 136 3.28 -3.14 -10.07
N THR A 137 3.42 -4.20 -9.28
CA THR A 137 2.83 -5.50 -9.59
C THR A 137 1.31 -5.45 -9.64
N ILE A 138 0.69 -4.78 -8.66
CA ILE A 138 -0.76 -4.54 -8.68
C ILE A 138 -1.16 -3.74 -9.91
N ALA A 139 -0.44 -2.66 -10.23
CA ALA A 139 -0.74 -1.81 -11.38
C ALA A 139 -0.68 -2.60 -12.70
N LEU A 140 0.38 -3.39 -12.91
CA LEU A 140 0.53 -4.24 -14.10
C LEU A 140 -0.57 -5.29 -14.19
N PHE A 141 -0.90 -5.95 -13.08
CA PHE A 141 -1.98 -6.94 -13.05
C PHE A 141 -3.35 -6.31 -13.32
N TYR A 142 -3.60 -5.11 -12.81
CA TYR A 142 -4.82 -4.35 -13.09
C TYR A 142 -4.95 -3.99 -14.57
N VAL A 143 -3.85 -3.58 -15.21
CA VAL A 143 -3.81 -3.30 -16.65
C VAL A 143 -4.10 -4.57 -17.45
N LEU A 144 -3.52 -5.71 -17.06
CA LEU A 144 -3.77 -7.00 -17.71
C LEU A 144 -5.26 -7.40 -17.63
N VAL A 145 -5.84 -7.33 -16.43
CA VAL A 145 -7.26 -7.65 -16.21
C VAL A 145 -8.18 -6.67 -16.96
N TRP A 146 -7.79 -5.40 -17.04
CA TRP A 146 -8.51 -4.40 -17.82
C TRP A 146 -8.51 -4.74 -19.31
N LEU A 147 -7.38 -5.20 -19.85
CA LEU A 147 -7.26 -5.66 -21.25
C LEU A 147 -8.20 -6.84 -21.52
N VAL A 148 -8.17 -7.86 -20.66
CA VAL A 148 -9.04 -9.05 -20.74
C VAL A 148 -10.52 -8.65 -20.66
N SER A 149 -10.86 -7.75 -19.74
CA SER A 149 -12.23 -7.22 -19.59
C SER A 149 -12.70 -6.51 -20.85
N LYS A 150 -11.81 -5.78 -21.56
CA LYS A 150 -12.12 -5.08 -22.81
C LYS A 150 -12.42 -6.07 -23.94
N VAL A 151 -11.63 -7.14 -24.06
CA VAL A 151 -11.85 -8.21 -25.05
C VAL A 151 -13.19 -8.90 -24.81
N ILE A 152 -13.48 -9.29 -23.57
CA ILE A 152 -14.73 -9.97 -23.20
C ILE A 152 -15.95 -9.09 -23.47
N ARG A 153 -15.89 -7.78 -23.16
CA ARG A 153 -16.95 -6.83 -23.52
C ARG A 153 -17.18 -6.77 -25.03
N GLY A 154 -16.12 -6.87 -25.84
CA GLY A 154 -16.21 -6.91 -27.30
C GLY A 154 -16.95 -8.14 -27.81
N ILE A 155 -16.72 -9.29 -27.20
CA ILE A 155 -17.38 -10.57 -27.54
C ILE A 155 -18.84 -10.56 -27.07
N MET A 156 -19.11 -10.09 -25.85
CA MET A 156 -20.47 -10.03 -25.27
C MET A 156 -21.41 -9.04 -25.96
N LYS A 157 -20.89 -8.07 -26.73
CA LYS A 157 -21.71 -7.15 -27.53
C LYS A 157 -22.35 -7.80 -28.75
N LYS A 158 -21.87 -8.97 -29.19
CA LYS A 158 -22.25 -9.55 -30.49
C LYS A 158 -23.47 -10.46 -30.48
N ASP A 159 -23.96 -10.97 -29.33
CA ASP A 159 -25.17 -11.79 -29.40
C ASP A 159 -25.96 -11.94 -28.09
N HIS A 160 -27.23 -12.28 -28.28
CA HIS A 160 -28.31 -12.50 -27.33
C HIS A 160 -27.92 -13.19 -26.01
N ALA A 161 -27.51 -12.41 -25.00
CA ALA A 161 -27.30 -12.95 -23.65
C ALA A 161 -28.65 -13.36 -23.02
N PRO A 162 -28.87 -14.66 -22.71
CA PRO A 162 -30.08 -15.09 -22.02
C PRO A 162 -30.06 -14.55 -20.59
N LEU A 163 -31.21 -14.06 -20.10
CA LEU A 163 -31.40 -13.52 -18.74
C LEU A 163 -30.68 -12.18 -18.42
N LYS A 164 -30.97 -11.13 -19.20
CA LYS A 164 -30.51 -9.74 -18.92
C LYS A 164 -30.77 -9.25 -17.49
N ARG A 165 -31.87 -9.68 -16.83
CA ARG A 165 -32.17 -9.30 -15.43
C ARG A 165 -31.29 -10.04 -14.41
N THR A 166 -31.17 -11.36 -14.53
CA THR A 166 -30.35 -12.19 -13.61
C THR A 166 -28.87 -11.83 -13.73
N ASN A 167 -28.37 -11.56 -14.94
CA ASN A 167 -26.99 -11.11 -15.16
C ASN A 167 -26.70 -9.77 -14.46
N LYS A 168 -27.63 -8.82 -14.49
CA LYS A 168 -27.48 -7.53 -13.79
C LYS A 168 -27.62 -7.66 -12.27
N PHE A 169 -28.54 -8.50 -11.80
CA PHE A 169 -28.72 -8.76 -10.37
C PHE A 169 -27.47 -9.41 -9.76
N LEU A 170 -26.96 -10.48 -10.37
CA LEU A 170 -25.71 -11.11 -9.94
C LEU A 170 -24.50 -10.17 -10.07
N GLY A 171 -24.49 -9.31 -11.09
CA GLY A 171 -23.53 -8.21 -11.19
C GLY A 171 -23.59 -7.26 -10.00
N ALA A 172 -24.78 -6.87 -9.53
CA ALA A 172 -24.94 -6.04 -8.34
C ALA A 172 -24.49 -6.74 -7.05
N VAL A 173 -24.79 -8.04 -6.90
CA VAL A 173 -24.32 -8.83 -5.74
C VAL A 173 -22.79 -8.86 -5.68
N PHE A 174 -22.11 -9.10 -6.80
CA PHE A 174 -20.64 -8.99 -6.85
C PHE A 174 -20.15 -7.55 -6.72
N GLY A 175 -20.94 -6.56 -7.13
CA GLY A 175 -20.70 -5.13 -6.89
C GLY A 175 -20.71 -4.79 -5.40
N VAL A 176 -21.59 -5.40 -4.61
CA VAL A 176 -21.61 -5.30 -3.13
C VAL A 176 -20.35 -5.90 -2.54
N LEU A 177 -19.98 -7.13 -2.92
CA LEU A 177 -18.75 -7.79 -2.44
C LEU A 177 -17.50 -6.98 -2.79
N LYS A 178 -17.42 -6.49 -4.03
CA LYS A 178 -16.35 -5.59 -4.48
C LYS A 178 -16.34 -4.27 -3.71
N GLY A 179 -17.52 -3.70 -3.45
CA GLY A 179 -17.68 -2.48 -2.67
C GLY A 179 -17.17 -2.67 -1.25
N MET A 180 -17.55 -3.76 -0.58
CA MET A 180 -17.07 -4.10 0.76
C MET A 180 -15.54 -4.26 0.79
N ALA A 181 -14.96 -5.01 -0.16
CA ALA A 181 -13.52 -5.16 -0.26
C ALA A 181 -12.82 -3.81 -0.51
N THR A 182 -13.41 -2.94 -1.33
CA THR A 182 -12.86 -1.60 -1.61
C THR A 182 -12.93 -0.70 -0.38
N LEU A 183 -14.05 -0.74 0.36
CA LEU A 183 -14.19 -0.03 1.64
C LEU A 183 -13.17 -0.51 2.67
N ALA A 184 -12.91 -1.82 2.77
CA ALA A 184 -11.89 -2.39 3.65
C ALA A 184 -10.49 -1.86 3.34
N VAL A 185 -10.11 -1.85 2.05
CA VAL A 185 -8.81 -1.32 1.62
C VAL A 185 -8.70 0.18 1.89
N PHE A 186 -9.72 0.97 1.57
CA PHE A 186 -9.72 2.42 1.81
C PHE A 186 -9.72 2.76 3.30
N SER A 187 -10.47 2.03 4.13
CA SER A 187 -10.50 2.24 5.58
C SER A 187 -9.14 1.91 6.20
N ALA A 188 -8.52 0.80 5.80
CA ALA A 188 -7.16 0.46 6.23
C ALA A 188 -6.14 1.51 5.79
N ALA A 189 -6.23 2.00 4.55
CA ALA A 189 -5.35 3.06 4.06
C ALA A 189 -5.54 4.37 4.84
N LEU A 190 -6.77 4.75 5.20
CA LEU A 190 -7.07 5.94 5.99
C LEU A 190 -6.52 5.84 7.42
N VAL A 191 -6.64 4.68 8.07
CA VAL A 191 -6.04 4.42 9.38
C VAL A 191 -4.51 4.47 9.30
N PHE A 192 -3.91 3.85 8.27
CA PHE A 192 -2.47 3.95 8.04
C PHE A 192 -2.04 5.41 7.82
N LEU A 193 -2.73 6.16 6.96
CA LEU A 193 -2.46 7.58 6.70
C LEU A 193 -2.57 8.41 7.99
N ARG A 194 -3.57 8.13 8.84
CA ARG A 194 -3.73 8.76 10.16
C ARG A 194 -2.52 8.50 11.03
N ASP A 195 -2.13 7.23 11.19
CA ASP A 195 -1.10 6.80 12.14
C ASP A 195 0.32 7.17 11.70
N PHE A 196 0.57 7.15 10.39
CA PHE A 196 1.93 7.23 9.84
C PHE A 196 2.26 8.53 9.11
N LEU A 197 1.27 9.25 8.58
CA LEU A 197 1.50 10.42 7.72
C LEU A 197 0.90 11.71 8.26
N PHE A 198 -0.16 11.63 9.07
CA PHE A 198 -0.98 12.79 9.42
C PHE A 198 -1.19 12.99 10.91
N THR A 199 -0.34 12.39 11.75
CA THR A 199 -0.34 12.52 13.23
C THR A 199 -0.35 13.98 13.70
N SER A 200 0.24 14.90 12.94
CA SER A 200 0.26 16.35 13.25
C SER A 200 -1.02 17.11 12.85
N SER A 201 -1.91 16.50 12.06
CA SER A 201 -3.10 17.16 11.52
C SER A 201 -4.37 16.80 12.32
N GLN A 202 -4.72 17.65 13.29
CA GLN A 202 -5.85 17.38 14.20
C GLN A 202 -7.21 17.21 13.50
N GLN A 203 -7.43 17.88 12.36
CA GLN A 203 -8.70 17.82 11.63
C GLN A 203 -8.91 16.49 10.87
N PHE A 204 -7.87 15.93 10.26
CA PHE A 204 -7.96 14.66 9.52
C PHE A 204 -8.11 13.49 10.47
N VAL A 205 -7.29 13.46 11.53
CA VAL A 205 -7.32 12.42 12.57
C VAL A 205 -8.72 12.33 13.21
N SER A 206 -9.31 13.48 13.57
CA SER A 206 -10.65 13.53 14.15
C SER A 206 -11.75 13.00 13.21
N GLN A 207 -11.65 13.24 11.90
CA GLN A 207 -12.61 12.72 10.92
C GLN A 207 -12.47 11.20 10.72
N VAL A 208 -11.25 10.66 10.78
CA VAL A 208 -11.02 9.20 10.69
C VAL A 208 -11.55 8.50 11.94
N ASP A 209 -11.26 9.04 13.13
CA ASP A 209 -11.65 8.43 14.41
C ASP A 209 -13.16 8.46 14.66
N THR A 210 -13.86 9.47 14.14
CA THR A 210 -15.32 9.60 14.28
C THR A 210 -16.10 8.96 13.12
N SER A 211 -15.43 8.28 12.19
CA SER A 211 -16.06 7.67 11.01
C SER A 211 -16.71 6.34 11.38
N ALA A 212 -18.04 6.29 11.26
CA ALA A 212 -18.82 5.10 11.55
C ALA A 212 -18.56 3.98 10.52
N VAL A 213 -18.29 4.35 9.25
CA VAL A 213 -17.98 3.38 8.20
C VAL A 213 -16.61 2.75 8.44
N VAL A 214 -15.61 3.54 8.82
CA VAL A 214 -14.27 3.04 9.16
C VAL A 214 -14.34 2.12 10.37
N GLU A 215 -15.05 2.51 11.44
CA GLU A 215 -15.23 1.68 12.64
C GLU A 215 -15.92 0.35 12.31
N PHE A 216 -17.04 0.39 11.57
CA PHE A 216 -17.79 -0.80 11.19
C PHE A 216 -16.96 -1.77 10.33
N ILE A 217 -16.25 -1.23 9.34
CA ILE A 217 -15.41 -2.03 8.45
C ILE A 217 -14.23 -2.62 9.20
N ASN A 218 -13.56 -1.84 10.06
CA ASN A 218 -12.43 -2.30 10.86
C ASN A 218 -12.79 -3.47 11.80
N LYS A 219 -14.02 -3.50 12.32
CA LYS A 219 -14.53 -4.64 13.11
C LYS A 219 -14.64 -5.95 12.32
N ILE A 220 -14.78 -5.85 11.00
CA ILE A 220 -14.97 -6.99 10.08
C ILE A 220 -13.68 -7.29 9.28
N ASN A 221 -12.73 -6.35 9.25
CA ASN A 221 -11.58 -6.37 8.34
C ASN A 221 -10.45 -7.27 8.87
N PRO A 222 -10.16 -8.43 8.25
CA PRO A 222 -9.03 -9.26 8.65
C PRO A 222 -7.67 -8.62 8.33
N LEU A 223 -7.62 -7.57 7.50
CA LEU A 223 -6.37 -6.88 7.13
C LEU A 223 -5.78 -6.02 8.26
N LEU A 224 -6.56 -5.71 9.30
CA LEU A 224 -6.09 -4.94 10.45
C LEU A 224 -5.13 -5.72 11.36
N TYR A 225 -5.11 -7.05 11.24
CA TYR A 225 -4.17 -7.93 11.94
C TYR A 225 -2.93 -8.28 11.09
N LEU A 226 -2.86 -7.78 9.86
CA LEU A 226 -1.76 -8.00 8.91
C LEU A 226 -0.84 -6.77 8.76
N VAL A 227 -1.24 -5.65 9.36
CA VAL A 227 -0.40 -4.45 9.57
C VAL A 227 0.04 -4.47 11.02
#